data_AF-X1E3E5-F1
#
_entry.id   AF-X1E3E5-F1
#
_cell.length_a   1.000
_cell.length_b   1.000
_cell.length_c   1.000
_cell.angle_alpha   90.00
_cell.angle_beta   90.00
_cell.angle_gamma   90.00
#
_symmetry.space_group_name_H-M   'P 1'
#
loop_
_entity.id
_entity.type
_entity.pdbx_description
1 polymer ?
#
loop_
_entity_poly.entity_id
_entity_poly.type
_entity_poly.pdbx_seq_one_letter_code
_entity_poly.pdbx_strand_id
1 'polypeptide(L)' 'MPIIESGPCPRCGGNGIYEEETCDLCLGTGEVDLNDHQGVEYNVGYIVTKVDDIMDKVNDIKEKCDDIFEKLNE' A
#
# COMPACT_ATOMS: atom_id res chain seq x y z
N MET A 1 -21.81 -5.94 -24.31
CA MET A 1 -20.43 -6.23 -23.88
C MET A 1 -20.11 -5.20 -22.81
N PRO A 2 -19.79 -5.58 -21.56
CA PRO A 2 -19.38 -4.60 -20.55
C PRO A 2 -18.12 -3.89 -21.05
N ILE A 3 -18.06 -2.59 -20.83
CA ILE A 3 -16.84 -1.81 -21.03
C ILE A 3 -15.96 -2.16 -19.83
N ILE A 4 -14.88 -2.91 -20.08
CA ILE A 4 -13.87 -3.21 -19.06
C ILE A 4 -12.98 -1.97 -18.99
N GLU A 5 -13.07 -1.19 -17.91
CA GLU A 5 -12.11 -0.12 -17.64
C GLU A 5 -10.85 -0.74 -17.04
N SER A 6 -9.88 -1.07 -17.89
CA SER A 6 -8.53 -1.43 -17.45
C SER A 6 -7.72 -0.19 -17.10
N GLY A 7 -7.00 -0.27 -15.99
CA GLY A 7 -6.12 0.80 -15.52
C GLY A 7 -4.72 0.28 -15.21
N PRO A 8 -3.73 1.18 -15.05
CA PRO A 8 -2.38 0.79 -14.69
C PRO A 8 -2.39 0.05 -13.34
N CYS A 9 -1.68 -1.07 -13.29
CA CYS A 9 -1.57 -1.88 -12.09
C CYS A 9 -0.98 -1.07 -10.93
N PRO A 10 -1.67 -0.96 -9.77
CA PRO A 10 -1.26 -0.11 -8.67
C PRO A 10 0.00 -0.63 -7.96
N ARG A 11 0.27 -1.94 -8.05
CA ARG A 11 1.46 -2.55 -7.47
C ARG A 11 2.73 -2.22 -8.25
N CYS A 12 2.70 -2.42 -9.57
CA CYS A 12 3.87 -2.27 -10.43
C CYS A 12 3.90 -0.94 -11.21
N GLY A 13 2.89 -0.08 -11.04
CA GLY A 13 2.80 1.20 -11.74
C GLY A 13 2.67 1.07 -13.26
N GLY A 14 2.18 -0.08 -13.75
CA GLY A 14 2.01 -0.32 -15.19
C GLY A 14 3.14 -1.10 -15.88
N ASN A 15 4.24 -1.40 -15.21
CA ASN A 15 5.43 -1.99 -15.86
C ASN A 15 5.44 -3.54 -15.89
N GLY A 16 4.51 -4.20 -15.19
CA GLY A 16 4.44 -5.66 -15.09
C GLY A 16 5.45 -6.31 -14.13
N ILE A 17 6.31 -5.54 -13.46
CA ILE A 17 7.42 -6.02 -12.63
C ILE A 17 7.38 -5.35 -11.25
N TYR A 18 7.42 -6.14 -10.19
CA TYR A 18 7.47 -5.66 -8.80
C TYR A 18 8.59 -6.37 -8.06
N GLU A 19 9.50 -5.61 -7.43
CA GLU A 19 10.65 -6.16 -6.69
C GLU A 19 11.47 -7.19 -7.48
N GLU A 20 11.77 -6.86 -8.75
CA GLU A 20 12.54 -7.70 -9.69
C GLU A 20 11.84 -9.00 -10.12
N GLU A 21 10.65 -9.28 -9.61
CA GLU A 21 9.82 -10.42 -10.01
C GLU A 21 8.61 -10.00 -10.87
N THR A 22 8.03 -10.97 -11.57
CA THR A 22 6.78 -10.73 -12.31
C THR A 22 5.71 -10.30 -11.34
N CYS A 23 5.05 -9.17 -11.62
CA CYS A 23 3.99 -8.67 -10.76
C CYS A 23 2.83 -9.66 -10.76
N ASP A 24 2.62 -10.30 -9.62
CA ASP A 24 1.54 -11.26 -9.34
C ASP A 24 0.14 -10.65 -9.48
N LEU A 25 -0.03 -9.37 -9.16
CA LEU A 25 -1.33 -8.69 -9.22
C LEU A 25 -1.84 -8.51 -10.66
N CYS A 26 -0.96 -8.13 -11.59
CA CYS A 26 -1.31 -8.02 -13.00
C CYS A 26 -0.79 -9.19 -13.84
N LEU A 27 -0.21 -10.21 -13.22
CA LEU A 27 0.41 -11.37 -13.91
C LEU A 27 1.39 -10.94 -15.02
N GLY A 28 2.10 -9.84 -14.80
CA GLY A 28 3.04 -9.27 -15.77
C GLY A 28 2.44 -8.42 -16.89
N THR A 29 1.11 -8.25 -16.96
CA THR A 29 0.46 -7.46 -18.03
C THR A 29 0.66 -5.95 -17.88
N GLY A 30 0.89 -5.48 -16.65
CA GLY A 30 0.90 -4.04 -16.33
C GLY A 30 -0.48 -3.43 -16.13
N GLU A 31 -1.57 -4.15 -16.43
CA GLU A 31 -2.94 -3.64 -16.33
C GLU A 31 -3.81 -4.53 -15.44
N VAL A 32 -4.74 -3.91 -14.72
CA VAL A 32 -5.77 -4.61 -13.94
C VAL A 32 -7.14 -4.05 -14.27
N ASP A 33 -8.16 -4.89 -14.23
CA ASP A 33 -9.55 -4.41 -14.26
C ASP A 33 -9.84 -3.73 -12.91
N LEU A 34 -10.07 -2.43 -12.95
CA LEU A 34 -10.32 -1.63 -11.74
C LEU A 34 -11.70 -1.93 -11.13
N ASN A 35 -12.58 -2.59 -11.88
CA ASN A 35 -13.90 -3.00 -11.43
C ASN A 35 -13.94 -4.48 -11.03
N ASP A 36 -12.83 -5.22 -11.18
CA ASP A 36 -12.73 -6.58 -10.67
C ASP A 36 -12.56 -6.56 -9.15
N HIS A 37 -13.34 -7.39 -8.46
CA HIS A 37 -13.33 -7.54 -7.00
C HIS A 37 -11.91 -7.80 -6.47
N GLN A 38 -11.10 -8.50 -7.27
CA GLN A 38 -9.72 -8.85 -6.93
C GLN A 38 -8.78 -7.63 -6.88
N GLY A 39 -8.96 -6.65 -7.77
CA GLY A 39 -8.20 -5.40 -7.74
C GLY A 39 -8.55 -4.53 -6.53
N VAL A 40 -9.82 -4.52 -6.14
CA VAL A 40 -10.31 -3.81 -4.95
C VAL A 40 -9.76 -4.45 -3.67
N GLU A 41 -9.86 -5.77 -3.54
CA GLU A 41 -9.34 -6.51 -2.38
C GLU A 41 -7.84 -6.27 -2.17
N TYR A 42 -7.04 -6.32 -3.24
CA TYR A 42 -5.61 -6.07 -3.15
C TYR A 42 -5.31 -4.64 -2.67
N ASN A 43 -5.97 -3.64 -3.26
CA ASN A 43 -5.77 -2.25 -2.87
C ASN A 43 -6.13 -2.00 -1.40
N VAL A 44 -7.25 -2.56 -0.94
CA VAL A 44 -7.67 -2.48 0.46
C VAL A 44 -6.63 -3.15 1.36
N GLY A 45 -6.18 -4.36 1.03
CA GLY A 45 -5.16 -5.06 1.79
C GLY A 45 -3.84 -4.29 1.88
N TYR A 46 -3.36 -3.76 0.76
CA TYR A 46 -2.15 -2.93 0.71
C TYR A 46 -2.29 -1.66 1.57
N ILE A 47 -3.43 -0.97 1.47
CA ILE A 47 -3.70 0.22 2.29
C ILE A 47 -3.71 -0.13 3.78
N VAL A 48 -4.35 -1.24 4.18
CA VAL A 48 -4.37 -1.69 5.58
C VAL A 48 -2.95 -1.91 6.10
N THR A 49 -2.11 -2.64 5.37
CA THR A 49 -0.70 -2.84 5.75
C THR A 49 0.05 -1.51 5.89
N LYS A 50 -0.16 -0.57 4.97
CA LYS A 50 0.47 0.76 5.08
C LYS A 50 -0.04 1.58 6.24
N VAL A 51 -1.30 1.41 6.63
CA VAL A 51 -1.86 2.05 7.83
C VAL A 51 -1.22 1.46 9.09
N ASP A 52 -1.02 0.14 9.15
CA ASP A 52 -0.31 -0.51 10.26
C ASP A 52 1.13 0.04 10.39
N ASP A 53 1.89 0.10 9.30
CA ASP A 53 3.24 0.69 9.27
C ASP A 53 3.27 2.16 9.78
N ILE A 54 2.21 2.92 9.50
CA ILE A 54 2.07 4.31 9.94
C ILE A 54 1.77 4.36 11.44
N MET A 55 0.89 3.50 11.94
CA MET A 55 0.53 3.46 13.35
C MET A 55 1.74 3.14 14.24
N ASP A 56 2.59 2.20 13.82
CA ASP A 56 3.83 1.88 14.53
C ASP A 56 4.75 3.10 14.63
N LYS A 57 4.97 3.80 13.51
CA LYS A 57 5.78 5.04 13.49
C LYS A 57 5.19 6.14 14.36
N VAL A 58 3.86 6.28 14.38
CA VAL A 58 3.17 7.26 15.23
C VAL A 58 3.38 6.94 16.71
N ASN A 59 3.34 5.66 17.08
CA ASN A 59 3.60 5.23 18.44
C ASN A 59 5.06 5.50 18.85
N ASP A 60 6.03 5.19 17.98
CA ASP A 60 7.45 5.51 18.21
C ASP A 60 7.69 7.02 18.42
N ILE A 61 7.00 7.86 17.64
CA ILE A 61 7.08 9.32 17.78
C ILE A 61 6.51 9.75 19.12
N LYS A 62 5.37 9.18 19.53
CA LYS A 62 4.72 9.51 20.78
C LYS A 62 5.61 9.18 21.98
N GLU A 63 6.21 7.99 22.01
CA GLU A 63 7.15 7.59 23.07
C GLU A 63 8.33 8.55 23.17
N LYS A 64 8.93 8.93 22.03
CA LYS A 64 10.01 9.93 22.01
C LYS A 64 9.56 11.30 22.49
N CYS A 65 8.33 11.72 22.20
CA CYS A 65 7.78 12.98 22.70
C CYS A 65 7.59 12.94 24.22
N ASP A 66 7.07 11.83 24.76
CA ASP A 66 6.89 11.63 26.19
C ASP A 66 8.25 11.70 26.92
N ASP A 67 9.26 10.99 26.42
CA ASP A 67 10.65 11.04 26.93
C ASP A 67 11.24 12.46 26.95
N ILE A 68 10.98 13.26 25.91
CA ILE A 68 11.46 14.65 25.82
C ILE A 68 10.74 15.51 26.85
N PHE A 69 9.44 15.30 27.02
CA PHE A 69 8.62 16.09 27.94
C PHE A 69 9.02 15.82 29.40
N GLU A 70 9.32 14.57 29.75
CA GLU A 70 9.88 14.23 31.06
C GLU A 70 11.20 14.96 31.30
N LYS A 71 12.16 14.87 30.36
CA LYS A 71 13.46 15.54 30.46
C LYS A 71 13.41 17.07 30.56
N LEU A 72 12.35 17.70 30.06
CA LEU A 72 12.17 19.16 30.14
C LEU A 72 11.59 19.62 31.49
N ASN A 73 10.95 18.73 32.23
CA ASN A 73 10.28 19.05 33.50
C ASN A 73 11.03 18.53 34.74
N GLU A 74 12.20 17.90 34.54
CA GLU A 74 13.20 17.58 35.57
C GLU A 74 14.25 18.70 35.73
#